data_AF-A0A914JYJ8-F1
#
_entry.id   AF-A0A914JYJ8-F1
#
_cell.length_a   1.000
_cell.length_b   1.000
_cell.length_c   1.000
_cell.angle_alpha   90.00
_cell.angle_beta   90.00
_cell.angle_gamma   90.00
#
_symmetry.space_group_name_H-M   'P 1'
#
loop_
_entity.id
_entity.type
_entity.pdbx_description
1 polymer ?
#
loop_
_entity_poly.entity_id
_entity_poly.type
_entity_poly.pdbx_seq_one_letter_code
_entity_poly.pdbx_strand_id
1 'polypeptide(L)'
;MRTMFLEAFGLLSVSIIDIESDFLFHAICYAIWLISFNFNMLFNTILHHYSGFRNLNDVHDVTFHVKRLMFIIGVIVSISSGVFYVSYVWLCNNIAYALFSVAECILVGLNSGFYFLLVFEMRGARVEMTVSNPRYSITLA
;
A
#
# COMPACT_ATOMS: atom_id res chain seq x y z
N MET A 1 -10.19 7.10 3.20
CA MET A 1 -10.35 6.38 4.50
C MET A 1 -10.92 4.98 4.32
N ARG A 2 -12.06 4.77 3.65
CA ARG A 2 -12.67 3.42 3.52
C ARG A 2 -11.73 2.37 2.90
N THR A 3 -10.93 2.75 1.91
CA THR A 3 -9.97 1.86 1.24
C THR A 3 -8.76 1.49 2.10
N MET A 4 -8.32 2.34 3.04
CA MET A 4 -7.23 2.02 3.97
C MET A 4 -7.63 0.95 4.98
N PHE A 5 -8.85 1.05 5.53
CA PHE A 5 -9.38 -0.01 6.39
C PHE A 5 -9.54 -1.30 5.61
N LEU A 6 -10.08 -1.23 4.38
CA LEU A 6 -10.27 -2.41 3.53
C LEU A 6 -8.96 -3.12 3.19
N GLU A 7 -7.89 -2.37 2.95
CA GLU A 7 -6.55 -2.91 2.76
C GLU A 7 -6.04 -3.63 4.01
N ALA A 8 -6.13 -3.02 5.19
CA ALA A 8 -5.70 -3.64 6.44
C ALA A 8 -6.50 -4.92 6.75
N PHE A 9 -7.82 -4.88 6.57
CA PHE A 9 -8.69 -6.05 6.74
C PHE A 9 -8.39 -7.15 5.71
N GLY A 10 -8.15 -6.77 4.45
CA GLY A 10 -7.77 -7.70 3.40
C GLY A 10 -6.49 -8.45 3.73
N LEU A 11 -5.44 -7.72 4.14
CA LEU A 11 -4.14 -8.30 4.51
C LEU A 11 -4.24 -9.22 5.74
N LEU A 12 -5.04 -8.82 6.74
CA LEU A 12 -5.33 -9.66 7.90
C LEU A 12 -6.08 -10.94 7.51
N SER A 13 -7.07 -10.82 6.61
CA SER A 13 -7.84 -11.98 6.13
C SER A 13 -6.95 -12.97 5.38
N VAL A 14 -6.13 -12.49 4.45
CA VAL A 14 -5.14 -13.28 3.69
C VAL A 14 -4.16 -14.01 4.62
N SER A 15 -3.81 -13.39 5.76
CA SER A 15 -2.90 -13.99 6.74
C SER A 15 -3.54 -15.09 7.61
N ILE A 16 -4.87 -15.04 7.81
CA ILE A 16 -5.61 -15.99 8.66
C ILE A 16 -6.11 -17.18 7.84
N ILE A 17 -6.58 -16.91 6.61
CA ILE A 17 -7.16 -17.91 5.73
C ILE A 17 -6.01 -18.60 5.00
N ASP A 18 -5.68 -19.80 5.46
CA ASP A 18 -4.66 -20.60 4.80
C ASP A 18 -5.14 -21.05 3.42
N ILE A 19 -4.25 -20.95 2.44
CA ILE A 19 -4.47 -21.31 1.04
C ILE A 19 -4.69 -22.82 0.88
N GLU A 20 -4.16 -23.65 1.80
CA GLU A 20 -4.43 -25.10 1.83
C GLU A 20 -5.84 -25.43 2.34
N SER A 21 -6.42 -24.56 3.18
CA SER A 21 -7.72 -24.80 3.81
C SER A 21 -8.90 -24.35 2.95
N ASP A 22 -8.82 -23.14 2.37
CA ASP A 22 -9.86 -22.60 1.49
C ASP A 22 -9.23 -21.67 0.43
N PHE A 23 -8.82 -22.28 -0.68
CA PHE A 23 -8.16 -21.60 -1.79
C PHE A 23 -9.00 -20.47 -2.40
N LEU A 24 -10.33 -20.69 -2.56
CA LEU A 24 -11.21 -19.71 -3.18
C LEU A 24 -11.40 -18.49 -2.29
N PHE A 25 -11.62 -18.71 -0.99
CA PHE A 25 -11.82 -17.63 -0.05
C PHE A 25 -10.53 -16.80 0.14
N HIS A 26 -9.37 -17.46 0.23
CA HIS A 26 -8.07 -16.79 0.23
C HIS A 26 -7.89 -15.90 -1.00
N ALA A 27 -8.20 -16.41 -2.20
CA ALA A 27 -8.07 -15.65 -3.45
C ALA A 27 -8.98 -14.41 -3.51
N ILE A 28 -10.21 -14.49 -2.98
CA ILE A 28 -11.13 -13.35 -2.90
C ILE A 28 -10.57 -12.29 -1.95
N CYS A 29 -10.12 -12.70 -0.75
CA CYS A 29 -9.50 -11.79 0.22
C CYS A 29 -8.24 -11.13 -0.36
N TYR A 30 -7.42 -11.91 -1.06
CA TYR A 30 -6.23 -11.42 -1.76
C TYR A 30 -6.59 -10.39 -2.84
N ALA A 31 -7.63 -10.64 -3.65
CA ALA A 31 -8.08 -9.68 -4.67
C ALA A 31 -8.59 -8.37 -4.06
N ILE A 32 -9.39 -8.44 -2.98
CA ILE A 32 -9.89 -7.25 -2.26
C ILE A 32 -8.73 -6.43 -1.69
N TRP A 33 -7.76 -7.12 -1.08
CA TRP A 33 -6.54 -6.51 -0.58
C TRP A 33 -5.75 -5.83 -1.71
N LEU A 34 -5.49 -6.55 -2.80
CA LEU A 34 -4.69 -6.09 -3.95
C LEU A 34 -5.29 -4.83 -4.60
N ILE A 35 -6.62 -4.80 -4.78
CA ILE A 35 -7.32 -3.63 -5.31
C ILE A 35 -7.16 -2.45 -4.35
N SER A 36 -7.43 -2.66 -3.06
CA SER A 36 -7.34 -1.61 -2.05
C SER A 36 -5.94 -1.03 -1.94
N PHE A 37 -4.93 -1.90 -1.96
CA PHE A 37 -3.51 -1.58 -1.97
C PHE A 37 -3.13 -0.65 -3.13
N ASN A 38 -3.45 -1.05 -4.36
CA ASN A 38 -3.13 -0.25 -5.55
C ASN A 38 -3.85 1.11 -5.54
N PHE A 39 -5.13 1.14 -5.14
CA PHE A 39 -5.86 2.40 -4.99
C PHE A 39 -5.25 3.31 -3.93
N ASN A 40 -4.86 2.78 -2.77
CA ASN A 40 -4.27 3.58 -1.70
C ASN A 40 -2.91 4.15 -2.12
N MET A 41 -2.05 3.35 -2.76
CA MET A 41 -0.79 3.84 -3.33
C MET A 41 -1.02 4.93 -4.38
N LEU A 42 -1.98 4.75 -5.28
CA LEU A 42 -2.32 5.73 -6.31
C LEU A 42 -2.79 7.05 -5.69
N PHE A 43 -3.79 7.00 -4.81
CA PHE A 43 -4.32 8.22 -4.16
C PHE A 43 -3.26 8.93 -3.34
N ASN A 44 -2.42 8.19 -2.63
CA ASN A 44 -1.36 8.78 -1.82
C ASN A 44 -0.27 9.44 -2.70
N THR A 45 0.07 8.83 -3.83
CA THR A 45 1.00 9.42 -4.81
C THR A 45 0.41 10.69 -5.46
N ILE A 46 -0.87 10.67 -5.82
CA ILE A 46 -1.59 11.85 -6.34
C ILE A 46 -1.62 12.96 -5.29
N LEU A 47 -1.96 12.62 -4.04
CA LEU A 47 -2.01 13.59 -2.95
C LEU A 47 -0.63 14.20 -2.67
N HIS A 48 0.44 13.40 -2.69
CA HIS A 48 1.81 13.91 -2.57
C HIS A 48 2.12 14.89 -3.71
N HIS A 49 1.71 14.61 -4.94
CA HIS A 49 1.92 15.53 -6.06
C HIS A 49 1.18 16.87 -5.90
N TYR A 50 -0.11 16.83 -5.56
CA TYR A 50 -0.96 18.02 -5.54
C TYR A 50 -0.93 18.81 -4.22
N SER A 51 -0.45 18.23 -3.13
CA SER A 51 -0.33 18.92 -1.83
C SER A 51 0.78 19.97 -1.79
N GLY A 52 1.66 20.02 -2.80
CA GLY A 52 2.84 20.88 -2.80
C GLY A 52 3.95 20.43 -1.85
N PHE A 53 3.76 19.28 -1.17
CA PHE A 53 4.71 18.72 -0.20
C PHE A 53 6.11 18.48 -0.80
N ARG A 54 6.15 18.21 -2.10
CA ARG A 54 7.36 18.04 -2.90
C ARG A 54 8.31 19.25 -2.87
N ASN A 55 7.77 20.45 -2.71
CA ASN A 55 8.54 21.69 -2.77
C ASN A 55 9.13 22.11 -1.42
N LEU A 56 8.86 21.35 -0.34
CA LEU A 56 9.32 21.69 1.00
C LEU A 56 10.77 21.28 1.28
N ASN A 57 11.19 20.12 0.75
CA ASN A 57 12.54 19.58 0.97
C ASN A 57 12.88 18.53 -0.10
N ASP A 58 14.15 18.38 -0.44
CA ASP A 58 14.67 17.39 -1.41
C ASP A 58 14.30 15.95 -1.02
N VAL A 59 14.24 15.65 0.29
CA VAL A 59 13.82 14.34 0.80
C VAL A 59 12.39 13.98 0.36
N HIS A 60 11.49 14.97 0.30
CA HIS A 60 10.11 14.76 -0.13
C HIS A 60 10.02 14.52 -1.64
N ASP A 61 10.84 15.20 -2.44
CA ASP A 61 10.93 14.96 -3.88
C ASP A 61 11.45 13.55 -4.20
N VAL A 62 12.52 13.12 -3.52
CA VAL A 62 13.03 11.75 -3.65
C VAL A 62 11.97 10.73 -3.21
N THR A 63 11.30 10.96 -2.08
CA THR A 63 10.26 10.05 -1.58
C THR A 63 9.08 9.94 -2.55
N PHE A 64 8.68 11.04 -3.19
CA PHE A 64 7.67 11.01 -4.25
C PHE A 64 8.08 10.10 -5.42
N HIS A 65 9.31 10.20 -5.89
CA HIS A 65 9.83 9.36 -6.97
C HIS A 65 9.87 7.88 -6.59
N VAL A 66 10.27 7.57 -5.35
CA VAL A 66 10.25 6.20 -4.81
C VAL A 66 8.82 5.68 -4.72
N LYS A 67 7.88 6.44 -4.15
CA LYS A 67 6.45 6.07 -4.08
C LYS A 67 5.86 5.77 -5.47
N ARG A 68 6.16 6.61 -6.45
CA ARG A 68 5.74 6.40 -7.84
C ARG A 68 6.32 5.12 -8.45
N LEU A 69 7.60 4.85 -8.21
CA LEU A 69 8.24 3.62 -8.69
C LEU A 69 7.61 2.38 -8.03
N MET A 70 7.40 2.41 -6.71
CA MET A 70 6.75 1.33 -5.97
C MET A 70 5.34 1.05 -6.49
N PHE A 71 4.56 2.09 -6.82
CA PHE A 71 3.24 1.93 -7.42
C PHE A 71 3.31 1.24 -8.79
N ILE A 72 4.22 1.66 -9.68
CA ILE A 72 4.37 1.05 -11.01
C ILE A 72 4.74 -0.43 -10.89
N ILE A 73 5.73 -0.75 -10.04
CA ILE A 73 6.13 -2.13 -9.78
C ILE A 73 4.96 -2.91 -9.16
N GLY A 74 4.27 -2.33 -8.18
CA GLY A 74 3.10 -2.91 -7.53
C GLY A 74 2.03 -3.31 -8.53
N VAL A 75 1.68 -2.44 -9.48
CA VAL A 75 0.69 -2.73 -10.54
C VAL A 75 1.16 -3.89 -11.43
N ILE A 76 2.42 -3.89 -11.87
CA ILE A 76 2.96 -4.96 -12.72
C ILE A 76 2.87 -6.31 -12.00
N VAL A 77 3.38 -6.38 -10.76
CA VAL A 77 3.37 -7.62 -9.97
C VAL A 77 1.94 -8.05 -9.63
N SER A 78 1.03 -7.09 -9.38
CA SER A 78 -0.40 -7.36 -9.16
C SER A 78 -1.03 -8.06 -10.36
N ILE A 79 -0.81 -7.54 -11.57
CA ILE A 79 -1.34 -8.15 -12.81
C ILE A 79 -0.72 -9.52 -13.03
N SER A 80 0.60 -9.66 -12.86
CA SER A 80 1.28 -10.95 -12.98
C SER A 80 0.74 -12.00 -12.00
N SER A 81 0.44 -11.61 -10.75
CA SER A 81 -0.14 -12.52 -9.76
C SER A 81 -1.51 -13.05 -10.20
N GLY A 82 -2.36 -12.20 -10.81
CA GLY A 82 -3.63 -12.62 -11.38
C GLY A 82 -3.47 -13.62 -12.54
N VAL A 83 -2.46 -13.41 -13.40
CA VAL A 83 -2.14 -14.35 -14.49
C VAL A 83 -1.67 -15.69 -13.95
N PHE A 84 -0.80 -15.70 -12.92
CA PHE A 84 -0.33 -16.93 -12.29
C PHE A 84 -1.46 -17.69 -11.61
N TYR A 85 -2.38 -16.98 -10.94
CA TYR A 85 -3.57 -17.58 -10.35
C TYR A 85 -4.44 -18.29 -11.40
N VAL A 86 -4.83 -17.59 -12.48
CA VAL A 86 -5.65 -18.19 -13.55
C VAL A 86 -4.94 -19.36 -14.20
N SER A 87 -3.63 -19.23 -14.42
CA SER A 87 -2.80 -20.28 -15.00
C SER A 87 -2.73 -21.52 -14.10
N TYR A 88 -2.67 -21.35 -12.77
CA TYR A 88 -2.74 -22.45 -11.82
C TYR A 88 -4.10 -23.16 -11.87
N VAL A 89 -5.20 -22.40 -11.85
CA VAL A 89 -6.57 -22.96 -11.88
C VAL A 89 -6.85 -23.71 -13.18
N TRP A 90 -6.33 -23.25 -14.32
CA TRP A 90 -6.59 -23.87 -15.63
C TRP A 90 -5.63 -25.00 -15.98
N LEU A 91 -4.35 -24.86 -15.64
CA LEU A 91 -3.30 -25.79 -16.07
C LEU A 91 -2.86 -26.75 -14.96
N CYS A 92 -3.33 -26.57 -13.72
CA CYS A 92 -2.89 -27.32 -12.53
C CYS A 92 -1.35 -27.39 -12.40
N ASN A 93 -0.67 -26.29 -12.72
CA ASN A 93 0.80 -26.24 -12.72
C ASN A 93 1.34 -25.73 -11.39
N ASN A 94 2.06 -26.58 -10.66
CA ASN A 94 2.71 -26.23 -9.38
C ASN A 94 3.71 -25.07 -9.48
N ILE A 95 4.32 -24.85 -10.64
CA ILE A 95 5.23 -23.71 -10.85
C ILE A 95 4.43 -22.40 -10.86
N ALA A 96 3.24 -22.38 -11.44
CA ALA A 96 2.38 -21.19 -11.45
C ALA A 96 1.94 -20.83 -10.01
N TYR A 97 1.66 -21.84 -9.18
CA TYR A 97 1.38 -21.65 -7.76
C TYR A 97 2.57 -21.05 -7.00
N ALA A 98 3.79 -21.57 -7.21
CA ALA A 98 4.99 -21.03 -6.59
C ALA A 98 5.23 -19.56 -7.00
N LEU A 99 5.03 -19.23 -8.28
CA LEU A 99 5.15 -17.86 -8.78
C LEU A 99 4.07 -16.92 -8.21
N PHE A 100 2.85 -17.42 -8.01
CA PHE A 100 1.80 -16.67 -7.33
C PHE A 100 2.20 -16.31 -5.89
N SER A 101 2.69 -17.29 -5.12
CA SER A 101 3.15 -17.08 -3.73
C SER A 101 4.34 -16.10 -3.65
N VAL A 102 5.30 -16.20 -4.58
CA VAL A 102 6.41 -15.24 -4.66
C VAL A 102 5.90 -13.82 -4.96
N ALA A 103 4.94 -13.67 -5.88
CA ALA A 103 4.36 -12.38 -6.19
C ALA A 103 3.64 -11.77 -4.97
N GLU A 104 2.90 -12.57 -4.22
CA GLU A 104 2.26 -12.15 -2.97
C GLU A 104 3.29 -11.64 -1.95
N CYS A 105 4.38 -12.37 -1.70
CA CYS A 105 5.44 -11.92 -0.79
C CYS A 105 6.04 -10.58 -1.22
N ILE A 106 6.30 -10.40 -2.52
CA ILE A 106 6.81 -9.13 -3.07
C ILE A 106 5.81 -8.00 -2.82
N LEU A 107 4.52 -8.23 -3.07
CA LEU A 107 3.47 -7.23 -2.89
C LEU A 107 3.30 -6.83 -1.42
N VAL A 108 3.37 -7.78 -0.48
CA VAL A 108 3.34 -7.49 0.97
C VAL A 108 4.56 -6.67 1.38
N GLY A 109 5.74 -6.97 0.82
CA GLY A 109 6.96 -6.19 1.02
C GLY A 109 6.83 -4.75 0.49
N LEU A 110 6.28 -4.58 -0.72
CA LEU A 110 5.99 -3.27 -1.29
C LEU A 110 4.98 -2.49 -0.46
N ASN A 111 3.94 -3.15 0.04
CA ASN A 111 2.95 -2.56 0.94
C ASN A 111 3.60 -1.99 2.20
N SER A 112 4.35 -2.83 2.90
CA SER A 112 5.03 -2.48 4.14
C SER A 112 6.05 -1.36 3.91
N GLY A 113 6.85 -1.47 2.85
CA GLY A 113 7.83 -0.45 2.48
C GLY A 113 7.20 0.90 2.15
N PHE A 114 6.04 0.91 1.48
CA PHE A 114 5.35 2.14 1.11
C PHE A 114 4.87 2.92 2.34
N TYR A 115 4.30 2.22 3.31
CA TYR A 115 3.90 2.83 4.57
C TYR A 115 5.08 3.20 5.45
N PHE A 116 6.20 2.46 5.37
CA PHE A 116 7.43 2.81 6.06
C PHE A 116 8.05 4.13 5.58
N LEU A 117 7.86 4.50 4.30
CA LEU A 117 8.35 5.80 3.78
C LEU A 117 7.83 7.01 4.56
N LEU A 118 6.67 6.89 5.21
CA LEU A 118 6.11 7.93 6.08
C LEU A 118 7.08 8.35 7.19
N VAL A 119 7.92 7.44 7.68
CA VAL A 119 8.92 7.73 8.73
C VAL A 119 9.96 8.74 8.23
N PHE A 120 10.35 8.66 6.96
CA PHE A 120 11.28 9.60 6.36
C PHE A 120 10.61 10.95 6.06
N GLU A 121 9.34 10.93 5.65
CA GLU A 121 8.54 12.15 5.41
C GLU A 121 8.29 12.95 6.69
N MET A 122 8.08 12.27 7.83
CA MET A 122 7.85 12.95 9.11
C MET A 122 9.14 13.33 9.85
N ARG A 123 10.32 13.06 9.28
CA ARG A 123 11.60 13.36 9.92
C ARG A 123 11.83 14.87 9.95
N GLY A 124 11.58 15.48 11.12
CA GLY A 124 11.69 16.93 11.33
C GLY A 124 10.37 17.69 11.21
N ALA A 125 9.24 16.99 11.05
CA ALA A 125 7.92 17.61 11.08
C ALA A 125 7.57 18.10 12.50
N ARG A 126 7.23 19.39 12.64
CA ARG A 126 6.59 19.93 13.85
C ARG A 126 5.08 19.86 13.66
N VAL A 127 4.39 19.21 14.58
CA VAL A 127 2.92 19.20 14.63
C VAL A 127 2.48 20.39 15.48
N GLU A 128 2.05 21.46 14.83
CA GLU A 128 1.44 22.59 15.53
C GLU A 128 -0.06 22.31 15.73
N MET A 129 -0.45 22.12 16.98
CA MET A 129 -1.86 21.98 17.37
C MET A 129 -2.39 23.34 17.82
N THR A 130 -3.12 24.02 16.94
CA THR A 130 -3.78 25.28 17.31
C THR A 130 -5.11 24.98 17.99
N VAL A 131 -5.15 25.10 19.32
CA VAL A 131 -6.41 25.05 20.06
C VAL A 131 -7.13 26.39 19.87
N SER A 132 -8.17 26.40 19.04
CA SER A 132 -9.09 27.54 18.96
C SER A 132 -9.92 27.60 20.24
N ASN A 133 -9.38 28.24 21.27
CA ASN A 133 -10.15 28.64 22.44
C ASN A 133 -10.50 30.13 22.27
N PRO A 134 -11.79 30.52 22.19
CA PRO A 134 -12.19 31.92 21.97
C PRO A 134 -11.79 32.88 23.10
N ARG A 135 -11.08 32.43 24.14
CA ARG A 135 -10.69 33.25 25.28
C ARG A 135 -9.20 33.54 25.43
N TYR A 136 -8.30 32.80 24.77
CA TYR A 136 -6.85 33.04 24.91
C TYR A 136 -6.08 32.62 23.66
N SER A 137 -5.44 33.59 23.00
CA SER A 137 -4.41 33.34 21.99
C SER A 137 -3.05 33.27 22.67
N ILE A 138 -2.48 32.08 22.79
CA ILE A 138 -1.08 31.91 23.17
C ILE A 138 -0.33 31.49 21.91
N THR A 139 0.50 32.38 21.40
CA THR A 139 1.46 32.12 20.33
C THR A 139 2.78 31.75 20.99
N LEU A 140 3.26 30.51 20.80
CA LEU A 140 4.61 30.12 21.20
C LEU A 140 5.45 29.94 19.93
N ALA A 141 6.62 30.57 19.93
CA ALA A 141 7.62 30.59 18.87
C ALA A 141 8.40 29.27 18.74
#